data_AF-A0A1F4NS81-F1
#
_entry.id   AF-A0A1F4NS81-F1
#
_cell.length_a   1.000
_cell.length_b   1.000
_cell.length_c   1.000
_cell.angle_alpha   90.00
_cell.angle_beta   90.00
_cell.angle_gamma   90.00
#
_symmetry.space_group_name_H-M   'P 1'
#
loop_
_entity.id
_entity.type
_entity.pdbx_description
1 polymer ?
#
loop_
_entity_poly.entity_id
_entity_poly.type
_entity_poly.pdbx_seq_one_letter_code
_entity_poly.pdbx_strand_id
1 'polypeptide(L)'
;MISLLEVGDKRGFIITPDRAGGITIENSFFDVRVGVRQSAQPGGGIETWVDLRSRPAAEVAPIRVNPDGEVEVVLMRKQYRADQVPFYKVPGGYILSENPDFDLRRKIAADTGILIKDTVIYLGSTAGHPEIVTPIGLFAAPTWEKVAPPREGIELVHMRLETALSFFDQHALGSTYGLPDVAGARLAGAPGSEPLFRIEGLEGIPGNQYQVNSTGFELLFRLERRLRSGELQLPIPGYSP
;
A
#
# COMPACT_ATOMS: atom_id res chain seq x y z
N MET A 1 -26.36 -10.27 23.12
CA MET A 1 -26.48 -11.40 22.18
C MET A 1 -25.45 -11.17 21.09
N ILE A 2 -24.37 -11.94 21.05
CA ILE A 2 -23.32 -11.85 20.02
C ILE A 2 -23.72 -12.86 18.95
N SER A 3 -24.02 -12.41 17.74
CA SER A 3 -24.24 -13.32 16.60
C SER A 3 -22.90 -13.55 15.90
N LEU A 4 -22.33 -14.74 16.11
CA LEU A 4 -21.21 -15.24 15.30
C LEU A 4 -21.78 -15.71 13.96
N LEU A 5 -21.56 -14.94 12.90
CA LEU A 5 -21.74 -15.39 11.53
C LEU A 5 -20.45 -16.11 11.10
N GLU A 6 -20.43 -17.44 11.24
CA GLU A 6 -19.38 -18.27 10.65
C GLU A 6 -19.61 -18.33 9.13
N VAL A 7 -18.81 -17.57 8.39
CA VAL A 7 -18.64 -17.77 6.95
C VAL A 7 -17.34 -18.57 6.75
N GLY A 8 -17.44 -19.66 6.00
CA GLY A 8 -16.47 -20.75 5.93
C GLY A 8 -15.00 -20.36 5.71
N ASP A 9 -14.16 -21.11 6.42
CA ASP A 9 -12.71 -21.28 6.35
C ASP A 9 -11.84 -20.01 6.19
N LYS A 10 -11.35 -19.53 7.34
CA LYS A 10 -10.29 -18.53 7.60
C LYS A 10 -10.68 -17.05 7.42
N ARG A 11 -10.98 -16.45 8.59
CA ARG A 11 -11.12 -15.01 8.94
C ARG A 11 -12.58 -14.57 9.11
N GLY A 12 -13.19 -15.01 10.21
CA GLY A 12 -14.51 -14.52 10.64
C GLY A 12 -14.46 -13.05 11.05
N PHE A 13 -15.58 -12.37 10.87
CA PHE A 13 -15.80 -11.03 11.42
C PHE A 13 -16.39 -11.16 12.82
N ILE A 14 -15.95 -10.32 13.75
CA ILE A 14 -16.58 -10.17 15.06
C ILE A 14 -17.47 -8.92 14.98
N ILE A 15 -18.77 -9.09 15.18
CA ILE A 15 -19.72 -7.98 15.19
C ILE A 15 -20.17 -7.73 16.63
N THR A 16 -19.89 -6.53 17.16
CA THR A 16 -20.22 -6.12 18.52
C THR A 16 -21.03 -4.83 18.53
N PRO A 17 -22.09 -4.72 19.35
CA PRO A 17 -22.74 -3.44 19.60
C PRO A 17 -21.75 -2.44 20.24
N ASP A 18 -21.71 -1.22 19.72
CA ASP A 18 -20.92 -0.13 20.28
C ASP A 18 -21.72 0.60 21.37
N ARG A 19 -21.05 0.98 22.46
CA ARG A 19 -21.67 1.68 23.60
C ARG A 19 -22.27 3.04 23.21
N ALA A 20 -21.85 3.61 22.08
CA ALA A 20 -22.39 4.84 21.52
C ALA A 20 -23.64 4.64 20.64
N GLY A 21 -24.24 3.44 20.61
CA GLY A 21 -25.43 3.14 19.79
C GLY A 21 -25.11 2.75 18.34
N GLY A 22 -23.91 2.23 18.10
CA GLY A 22 -23.44 1.76 16.79
C GLY A 22 -23.14 0.25 16.76
N ILE A 23 -22.44 -0.18 15.71
CA ILE A 23 -21.87 -1.52 15.56
C ILE A 23 -20.39 -1.42 15.24
N THR A 24 -19.59 -2.34 15.79
CA THR A 24 -18.19 -2.55 15.42
C THR A 24 -18.09 -3.89 14.71
N ILE A 25 -17.39 -3.92 13.58
CA ILE A 25 -17.09 -5.10 12.77
C ILE A 25 -15.57 -5.25 12.73
N GLU A 26 -15.03 -6.28 13.34
CA GLU A 26 -13.59 -6.46 13.52
C GLU A 26 -13.10 -7.70 12.75
N ASN A 27 -11.89 -7.60 12.18
CA ASN A 27 -11.15 -8.76 11.71
C ASN A 27 -9.63 -8.59 11.94
N SER A 28 -8.82 -9.48 11.37
CA SER A 28 -7.36 -9.47 11.52
C SER A 28 -6.66 -8.25 10.89
N PHE A 29 -7.34 -7.45 10.07
CA PHE A 29 -6.72 -6.36 9.28
C PHE A 29 -7.36 -5.00 9.52
N PHE A 30 -8.64 -4.94 9.90
CA PHE A 30 -9.32 -3.70 10.16
C PHE A 30 -10.48 -3.87 11.14
N ASP A 31 -10.88 -2.74 11.72
CA ASP A 31 -12.10 -2.56 12.46
C ASP A 31 -12.94 -1.50 11.73
N VAL A 32 -14.22 -1.78 11.52
CA VAL A 32 -15.20 -0.83 10.99
C VAL A 32 -16.15 -0.48 12.11
N ARG A 33 -16.29 0.79 12.45
CA ARG A 33 -17.33 1.27 13.36
C ARG A 33 -18.35 2.05 12.56
N VAL A 34 -19.60 1.63 12.67
CA VAL A 34 -20.74 2.29 12.03
C VAL A 34 -21.67 2.78 13.11
N GLY A 35 -22.06 4.04 13.05
CA GLY A 35 -23.01 4.60 14.00
C GLY A 35 -23.81 5.74 13.43
N VAL A 36 -24.77 6.21 14.22
CA VAL A 36 -25.55 7.41 13.95
C VAL A 36 -25.25 8.45 15.02
N ARG A 37 -25.15 9.72 14.62
CA ARG A 37 -24.94 10.84 15.55
C ARG A 37 -25.75 12.05 15.11
N GLN A 38 -26.07 12.95 16.03
CA GLN A 38 -26.57 14.27 15.64
C GLN A 38 -25.43 15.06 15.00
N SER A 39 -25.71 15.72 13.88
CA SER A 39 -24.76 16.63 13.22
C SER A 39 -24.30 17.72 14.19
N ALA A 40 -23.00 18.05 14.15
CA ALA A 40 -22.43 19.15 14.91
C ALA A 40 -22.72 20.53 14.28
N GLN A 41 -23.26 20.56 13.05
CA GLN A 41 -23.58 21.80 12.37
C GLN A 41 -24.88 22.42 12.93
N PRO A 42 -24.96 23.75 13.09
CA PRO A 42 -26.20 24.41 13.50
C PRO A 42 -27.35 24.07 12.55
N GLY A 43 -28.43 23.48 13.09
CA GLY A 43 -29.58 23.02 12.31
C GLY A 43 -29.40 21.67 11.61
N GLY A 44 -28.27 20.99 11.81
CA GLY A 44 -28.00 19.69 11.21
C GLY A 44 -28.85 18.56 11.82
N GLY A 45 -29.20 17.58 10.99
CA GLY A 45 -30.02 16.41 11.35
C GLY A 45 -29.20 15.24 11.92
N ILE A 46 -29.75 14.03 11.82
CA ILE A 46 -29.06 12.79 12.16
C ILE A 46 -28.16 12.38 10.98
N GLU A 47 -26.90 12.06 11.27
CA GLU A 47 -25.90 11.62 10.30
C GLU A 47 -25.42 10.20 10.63
N THR A 48 -25.20 9.40 9.59
CA THR A 48 -24.48 8.12 9.70
C THR A 48 -22.99 8.36 9.51
N TRP A 49 -22.17 7.77 10.36
CA TRP A 49 -20.71 7.83 10.27
C TRP A 49 -20.12 6.42 10.18
N VAL A 50 -19.00 6.33 9.46
CA VAL A 50 -18.20 5.12 9.33
C VAL A 50 -16.76 5.48 9.68
N ASP A 51 -16.20 4.86 10.71
CA ASP A 51 -14.78 4.96 11.08
C ASP A 51 -14.10 3.64 10.69
N LEU A 52 -13.15 3.70 9.76
CA LEU A 52 -12.35 2.55 9.35
C LEU A 52 -10.95 2.65 9.95
N ARG A 53 -10.62 1.70 10.82
CA ARG A 53 -9.29 1.60 11.42
C ARG A 53 -8.60 0.36 10.89
N SER A 54 -7.54 0.52 10.12
CA SER A 54 -6.71 -0.62 9.76
C SER A 54 -5.75 -0.96 10.90
N ARG A 55 -5.20 -2.17 10.89
CA ARG A 55 -3.97 -2.44 11.65
C ARG A 55 -2.84 -1.57 11.11
N PRO A 56 -1.82 -1.26 11.93
CA PRO A 56 -0.64 -0.56 11.45
C PRO A 56 -0.02 -1.32 10.28
N ALA A 57 0.52 -0.59 9.31
CA ALA A 57 1.18 -1.18 8.16
C ALA A 57 2.46 -0.42 7.85
N ALA A 58 3.37 -1.09 7.16
CA ALA A 58 4.61 -0.49 6.69
C ALA A 58 4.93 -0.94 5.27
N GLU A 59 5.60 -0.06 4.55
CA GLU A 59 6.14 -0.28 3.22
C GLU A 59 7.63 0.00 3.20
N VAL A 60 8.38 -0.84 2.48
CA VAL A 60 9.82 -0.77 2.36
C VAL A 60 10.18 -0.80 0.88
N ALA A 61 11.01 0.13 0.43
CA ALA A 61 11.70 0.00 -0.85
C ALA A 61 13.06 -0.67 -0.64
N PRO A 62 13.27 -1.93 -1.09
CA PRO A 62 14.61 -2.46 -1.27
C PRO A 62 15.29 -1.63 -2.36
N ILE A 63 16.49 -1.13 -2.05
CA ILE A 63 17.22 -0.26 -2.97
C ILE A 63 18.63 -0.78 -3.20
N ARG A 64 19.19 -0.48 -4.36
CA ARG A 64 20.58 -0.77 -4.71
C ARG A 64 21.18 0.48 -5.35
N VAL A 65 22.37 0.87 -4.91
CA VAL A 65 23.15 1.91 -5.58
C VAL A 65 24.08 1.22 -6.56
N ASN A 66 23.99 1.58 -7.83
CA ASN A 66 24.86 1.08 -8.88
C ASN A 66 26.23 1.80 -8.83
N PRO A 67 27.28 1.25 -9.45
CA PRO A 67 28.61 1.87 -9.44
C PRO A 67 28.68 3.27 -10.06
N ASP A 68 27.73 3.61 -10.93
CA ASP A 68 27.55 4.94 -11.53
C ASP A 68 26.83 5.94 -10.61
N GLY A 69 26.40 5.50 -9.42
CA GLY A 69 25.66 6.30 -8.46
C GLY A 69 24.14 6.26 -8.65
N GLU A 70 23.64 5.56 -9.67
CA GLU A 70 22.20 5.45 -9.92
C GLU A 70 21.52 4.58 -8.85
N VAL A 71 20.34 5.01 -8.41
CA VAL A 71 19.54 4.26 -7.43
C VAL A 71 18.51 3.40 -8.15
N GLU A 72 18.63 2.09 -7.99
CA GLU A 72 17.62 1.12 -8.39
C GLU A 72 16.71 0.80 -7.19
N VAL A 73 15.40 0.71 -7.44
CA VAL A 73 14.38 0.30 -6.48
C VAL A 73 13.73 -1.00 -6.95
N VAL A 74 13.36 -1.84 -5.99
CA VAL A 74 12.60 -3.07 -6.25
C VAL A 74 11.12 -2.85 -5.95
N LEU A 75 10.31 -2.97 -7.00
CA LEU A 75 8.85 -2.98 -6.94
C LEU A 75 8.33 -4.41 -7.02
N MET A 76 7.09 -4.58 -6.58
CA MET A 76 6.30 -5.78 -6.77
C MET A 76 5.19 -5.51 -7.77
N ARG A 77 5.09 -6.35 -8.80
CA ARG A 77 3.91 -6.46 -9.65
C ARG A 77 3.07 -7.63 -9.13
N LYS A 78 1.86 -7.36 -8.68
CA LYS A 78 0.91 -8.36 -8.16
C LYS A 78 -0.19 -8.61 -9.18
N GLN A 79 -0.39 -9.88 -9.52
CA GLN A 79 -1.47 -10.35 -10.38
C GLN A 79 -1.83 -11.79 -9.96
N TYR A 80 -2.88 -11.96 -9.16
CA TYR A 80 -3.25 -13.29 -8.63
C TYR A 80 -4.06 -14.12 -9.62
N ARG A 81 -4.66 -13.48 -10.63
CA ARG A 81 -5.39 -14.14 -11.73
C ARG A 81 -5.10 -13.43 -13.05
N ALA A 82 -5.14 -14.18 -14.15
CA ALA A 82 -4.83 -13.65 -15.47
C ALA A 82 -5.78 -12.53 -15.94
N ASP A 83 -7.01 -12.51 -15.43
CA ASP A 83 -8.03 -11.49 -15.71
C ASP A 83 -7.91 -10.23 -14.82
N GLN A 84 -7.04 -10.27 -13.81
CA GLN A 84 -6.81 -9.11 -12.95
C GLN A 84 -5.83 -8.14 -13.59
N VAL A 85 -6.18 -6.86 -13.49
CA VAL A 85 -5.26 -5.75 -13.74
C VAL A 85 -4.04 -5.89 -12.82
N PRO A 86 -2.82 -5.87 -13.37
CA PRO A 86 -1.61 -5.91 -12.55
C PRO A 86 -1.50 -4.68 -11.66
N PHE A 87 -1.13 -4.90 -10.41
CA PHE A 87 -0.93 -3.86 -9.41
C PHE A 87 0.55 -3.70 -9.07
N TYR A 88 1.09 -2.52 -9.27
CA TYR A 88 2.48 -2.21 -8.92
C TYR A 88 2.55 -1.52 -7.57
N LYS A 89 3.38 -2.05 -6.67
CA LYS A 89 3.60 -1.46 -5.36
C LYS A 89 4.98 -1.75 -4.81
N VAL A 90 5.43 -0.94 -3.85
CA VAL A 90 6.58 -1.29 -3.01
C VAL A 90 6.24 -2.47 -2.07
N PRO A 91 7.22 -3.32 -1.70
CA PRO A 91 7.02 -4.35 -0.68
C PRO A 91 6.50 -3.79 0.65
N GLY A 92 5.65 -4.55 1.33
CA GLY A 92 5.08 -4.13 2.61
C GLY A 92 3.95 -5.02 3.11
N GLY A 93 3.41 -4.66 4.27
CA GLY A 93 2.27 -5.35 4.86
C GLY A 93 1.91 -4.85 6.26
N TYR A 94 0.93 -5.52 6.86
CA TYR A 94 0.44 -5.22 8.19
C TYR A 94 1.41 -5.67 9.28
N ILE A 95 1.49 -4.87 10.34
CA ILE A 95 2.21 -5.15 11.57
C ILE A 95 1.21 -5.75 12.56
N LEU A 96 1.45 -6.99 12.99
CA LEU A 96 0.49 -7.77 13.76
C LEU A 96 0.98 -8.07 15.19
N SER A 97 2.26 -7.84 15.46
CA SER A 97 2.91 -8.08 16.74
C SER A 97 3.53 -6.80 17.31
N GLU A 98 4.03 -6.90 18.54
CA GLU A 98 4.80 -5.85 19.21
C GLU A 98 6.19 -5.63 18.61
N ASN A 99 6.60 -6.45 17.63
CA ASN A 99 7.85 -6.28 16.90
C ASN A 99 7.59 -5.95 15.41
N PRO A 100 7.40 -4.66 15.08
CA PRO A 100 7.11 -4.21 13.72
C PRO A 100 8.19 -4.59 12.69
N ASP A 101 9.46 -4.53 13.10
CA ASP A 101 10.58 -4.85 12.22
C ASP A 101 10.56 -6.34 11.83
N PHE A 102 10.33 -7.23 12.80
CA PHE A 102 10.19 -8.66 12.53
C PHE A 102 9.03 -8.98 11.59
N ASP A 103 7.83 -8.42 11.84
CA ASP A 103 6.67 -8.67 10.98
C ASP A 103 6.86 -8.18 9.56
N LEU A 104 7.43 -6.99 9.41
CA LEU A 104 7.68 -6.38 8.11
C LEU A 104 8.67 -7.23 7.29
N ARG A 105 9.80 -7.61 7.90
CA ARG A 105 10.82 -8.47 7.26
C ARG A 105 10.26 -9.83 6.89
N ARG A 106 9.56 -10.48 7.83
CA ARG A 106 8.92 -11.78 7.62
C ARG A 106 7.91 -11.72 6.48
N LYS A 107 7.10 -10.67 6.43
CA LYS A 107 6.08 -10.49 5.39
C LYS A 107 6.70 -10.22 4.02
N ILE A 108 7.73 -9.38 3.95
CA ILE A 108 8.45 -9.10 2.70
C ILE A 108 9.11 -10.39 2.22
N ALA A 109 9.88 -11.09 3.06
CA ALA A 109 10.52 -12.35 2.68
C ALA A 109 9.51 -13.39 2.17
N ALA A 110 8.35 -13.51 2.81
CA ALA A 110 7.30 -14.44 2.39
C ALA A 110 6.65 -14.09 1.04
N ASP A 111 6.52 -12.80 0.71
CA ASP A 111 5.89 -12.37 -0.55
C ASP A 111 6.89 -12.30 -1.71
N THR A 112 8.11 -11.80 -1.46
CA THR A 112 9.09 -11.46 -2.51
C THR A 112 10.26 -12.41 -2.60
N GLY A 113 10.49 -13.21 -1.55
CA GLY A 113 11.75 -13.94 -1.38
C GLY A 113 12.94 -13.03 -1.11
N ILE A 114 12.73 -11.76 -0.74
CA ILE A 114 13.78 -10.81 -0.35
C ILE A 114 13.95 -10.83 1.16
N LEU A 115 15.16 -11.13 1.62
CA LEU A 115 15.58 -10.92 3.00
C LEU A 115 16.16 -9.52 3.13
N ILE A 116 15.50 -8.68 3.92
CA ILE A 116 16.06 -7.39 4.35
C ILE A 116 17.04 -7.67 5.51
N LYS A 117 18.28 -7.19 5.36
CA LYS A 117 19.33 -7.28 6.38
C LYS A 117 19.28 -6.05 7.31
N ASP A 118 20.26 -5.92 8.18
CA ASP A 118 20.23 -5.09 9.40
C ASP A 118 19.67 -3.67 9.22
N THR A 119 19.94 -2.98 8.11
CA THR A 119 19.57 -1.57 7.96
C THR A 119 18.23 -1.36 7.25
N VAL A 120 17.29 -0.73 7.97
CA VAL A 120 16.12 -0.04 7.39
C VAL A 120 16.17 1.44 7.78
N ILE A 121 15.85 2.32 6.84
CA ILE A 121 15.89 3.78 7.01
C ILE A 121 14.46 4.30 7.02
N TYR A 122 14.04 4.93 8.11
CA TYR A 122 12.71 5.51 8.22
C TYR A 122 12.59 6.82 7.42
N LEU A 123 11.66 6.87 6.48
CA LEU A 123 11.37 8.02 5.61
C LEU A 123 10.19 8.86 6.11
N GLY A 124 9.49 8.39 7.15
CA GLY A 124 8.29 9.03 7.70
C GLY A 124 7.07 8.14 7.53
N SER A 125 5.89 8.71 7.74
CA SER A 125 4.62 8.02 7.56
C SER A 125 3.67 8.82 6.67
N THR A 126 2.67 8.13 6.11
CA THR A 126 1.60 8.75 5.32
C THR A 126 0.25 8.09 5.60
N ALA A 127 -0.85 8.79 5.37
CA ALA A 127 -2.17 8.18 5.38
C ALA A 127 -2.38 7.41 4.07
N GLY A 128 -2.79 6.14 4.16
CA GLY A 128 -3.09 5.34 2.96
C GLY A 128 -4.39 5.74 2.26
N HIS A 129 -5.33 6.31 3.03
CA HIS A 129 -6.63 6.77 2.56
C HIS A 129 -7.13 7.88 3.51
N PRO A 130 -7.84 8.92 3.04
CA PRO A 130 -8.37 9.98 3.91
C PRO A 130 -9.33 9.46 4.99
N GLU A 131 -10.03 8.37 4.72
CA GLU A 131 -10.96 7.73 5.67
C GLU A 131 -10.29 6.68 6.57
N ILE A 132 -9.02 6.35 6.33
CA ILE A 132 -8.26 5.41 7.18
C ILE A 132 -7.34 6.22 8.09
N VAL A 133 -7.66 6.20 9.37
CA VAL A 133 -6.94 7.01 10.37
C VAL A 133 -5.55 6.45 10.69
N THR A 134 -5.28 5.19 10.35
CA THR A 134 -4.02 4.53 10.71
C THR A 134 -2.93 4.83 9.69
N PRO A 135 -1.83 5.49 10.08
CA PRO A 135 -0.75 5.84 9.17
C PRO A 135 0.07 4.59 8.78
N ILE A 136 0.62 4.64 7.57
CA ILE A 136 1.53 3.64 7.01
C ILE A 136 2.96 4.15 7.17
N GLY A 137 3.82 3.36 7.79
CA GLY A 137 5.26 3.66 7.92
C GLY A 137 6.01 3.42 6.60
N LEU A 138 6.89 4.33 6.22
CA LEU A 138 7.64 4.29 4.96
C LEU A 138 9.13 4.12 5.24
N PHE A 139 9.76 3.14 4.60
CA PHE A 139 11.16 2.78 4.84
C PHE A 139 11.93 2.53 3.53
N ALA A 140 13.24 2.73 3.58
CA ALA A 140 14.17 2.24 2.56
C ALA A 140 15.08 1.16 3.14
N ALA A 141 15.42 0.14 2.36
CA ALA A 141 16.30 -0.95 2.75
C ALA A 141 17.48 -1.06 1.76
N PRO A 142 18.65 -0.49 2.08
CA PRO A 142 19.83 -0.53 1.20
C PRO A 142 20.56 -1.88 1.24
N THR A 143 20.35 -2.66 2.31
CA THR A 143 21.00 -3.96 2.51
C THR A 143 19.97 -5.07 2.47
N TRP A 144 19.92 -5.81 1.37
CA TRP A 144 18.98 -6.91 1.17
C TRP A 144 19.56 -7.95 0.21
N GLU A 145 18.98 -9.14 0.23
CA GLU A 145 19.35 -10.23 -0.67
C GLU A 145 18.12 -11.03 -1.11
N LYS A 146 18.15 -11.56 -2.33
CA LYS A 146 17.10 -12.47 -2.81
C LYS A 146 17.48 -13.89 -2.39
N VAL A 147 16.70 -14.48 -1.50
CA VAL A 147 16.94 -15.80 -0.90
C VAL A 147 15.98 -16.88 -1.39
N ALA A 148 14.87 -16.46 -2.03
CA ALA A 148 13.84 -17.36 -2.53
C ALA A 148 13.16 -16.77 -3.77
N PRO A 149 12.44 -17.58 -4.57
CA PRO A 149 11.53 -17.07 -5.56
C PRO A 149 10.38 -16.29 -4.90
N PRO A 150 9.82 -15.25 -5.56
CA PRO A 150 8.60 -14.60 -5.10
C PRO A 150 7.44 -15.59 -5.04
N ARG A 151 6.43 -15.27 -4.23
CA ARG A 151 5.19 -16.03 -4.17
C ARG A 151 4.48 -16.02 -5.53
N GLU A 152 3.74 -17.08 -5.84
CA GLU A 152 2.88 -17.14 -7.03
C GLU A 152 1.97 -15.90 -7.16
N GLY A 153 1.89 -15.36 -8.38
CA GLY A 153 1.18 -14.11 -8.68
C GLY A 153 1.93 -12.84 -8.28
N ILE A 154 3.20 -12.94 -7.89
CA ILE A 154 4.06 -11.80 -7.58
C ILE A 154 5.30 -11.86 -8.47
N GLU A 155 5.60 -10.76 -9.14
CA GLU A 155 6.83 -10.55 -9.89
C GLU A 155 7.61 -9.39 -9.29
N LEU A 156 8.94 -9.52 -9.28
CA LEU A 156 9.84 -8.44 -8.87
C LEU A 156 10.25 -7.63 -10.08
N VAL A 157 10.06 -6.32 -9.99
CA VAL A 157 10.41 -5.38 -11.06
C VAL A 157 11.45 -4.41 -10.54
N HIS A 158 12.60 -4.42 -11.18
CA HIS A 158 13.72 -3.55 -10.86
C HIS A 158 13.64 -2.32 -11.75
N MET A 159 13.67 -1.13 -11.17
CA MET A 159 13.58 0.12 -11.90
C MET A 159 14.55 1.15 -11.32
N ARG A 160 15.09 2.02 -12.16
CA ARG A 160 15.73 3.24 -11.68
C ARG A 160 14.70 4.07 -10.91
N LEU A 161 15.12 4.72 -9.83
CA LEU A 161 14.25 5.53 -8.97
C LEU A 161 13.47 6.59 -9.77
N GLU A 162 14.15 7.30 -10.67
CA GLU A 162 13.50 8.30 -11.53
C GLU A 162 12.44 7.67 -12.45
N THR A 163 12.75 6.50 -13.04
CA THR A 163 11.80 5.76 -13.88
C THR A 163 10.60 5.27 -13.08
N ALA A 164 10.81 4.79 -11.85
CA ALA A 164 9.74 4.39 -10.95
C ALA A 164 8.86 5.60 -10.57
N LEU A 165 9.45 6.77 -10.29
CA LEU A 165 8.70 7.99 -10.01
C LEU A 165 7.83 8.42 -11.19
N SER A 166 8.41 8.49 -12.40
CA SER A 166 7.63 8.80 -13.61
C SER A 166 6.54 7.77 -13.87
N PHE A 167 6.81 6.49 -13.64
CA PHE A 167 5.83 5.43 -13.78
C PHE A 167 4.66 5.63 -12.81
N PHE A 168 4.91 5.88 -11.53
CA PHE A 168 3.84 6.12 -10.56
C PHE A 168 3.09 7.42 -10.85
N ASP A 169 3.77 8.50 -11.24
CA ASP A 169 3.13 9.79 -11.57
C ASP A 169 2.16 9.67 -12.74
N GLN A 170 2.58 9.01 -13.82
CA GLN A 170 1.74 8.77 -15.00
C GLN A 170 0.51 7.90 -14.71
N HIS A 171 0.62 7.00 -13.73
CA HIS A 171 -0.45 6.06 -13.39
C HIS A 171 -1.24 6.45 -12.14
N ALA A 172 -0.80 7.48 -11.39
CA ALA A 172 -1.54 8.05 -10.27
C ALA A 172 -2.88 8.65 -10.72
N LEU A 173 -2.96 9.11 -11.98
CA LEU A 173 -4.17 9.68 -12.59
C LEU A 173 -5.29 8.65 -12.87
N GLY A 174 -5.04 7.34 -12.70
CA GLY A 174 -6.05 6.28 -12.85
C GLY A 174 -6.41 5.54 -11.55
N SER A 175 -5.72 5.84 -10.43
CA SER A 175 -5.92 5.18 -9.15
C SER A 175 -6.88 6.00 -8.28
N THR A 176 -8.19 5.78 -8.44
CA THR A 176 -9.13 6.04 -7.34
C THR A 176 -8.75 5.05 -6.23
N TYR A 177 -8.01 5.55 -5.25
CA TYR A 177 -7.58 4.89 -4.02
C TYR A 177 -7.88 3.39 -3.94
N GLY A 178 -6.97 2.57 -4.47
CA GLY A 178 -7.07 1.11 -4.44
C GLY A 178 -7.01 0.57 -3.01
N LEU A 179 -8.15 0.60 -2.31
CA LEU A 179 -8.41 -0.35 -1.24
C LEU A 179 -8.30 -1.75 -1.86
N PRO A 180 -7.52 -2.68 -1.29
CA PRO A 180 -7.59 -4.07 -1.68
C PRO A 180 -8.95 -4.60 -1.25
N ASP A 181 -9.98 -4.46 -2.08
CA ASP A 181 -11.23 -5.24 -2.09
C ASP A 181 -11.75 -5.62 -0.68
N VAL A 182 -11.71 -4.68 0.27
CA VAL A 182 -12.31 -4.84 1.60
C VAL A 182 -13.83 -4.62 1.51
N ALA A 183 -14.30 -4.08 0.38
CA ALA A 183 -15.69 -3.83 0.13
C ALA A 183 -16.27 -4.92 -0.79
N GLY A 184 -16.73 -6.00 -0.16
CA GLY A 184 -17.95 -6.67 -0.60
C GLY A 184 -19.18 -5.74 -0.69
N ALA A 185 -19.01 -4.43 -0.45
CA ALA A 185 -19.89 -3.36 -0.86
C ALA A 185 -19.30 -2.63 -2.08
N ARG A 186 -19.61 -3.11 -3.28
CA ARG A 186 -19.94 -2.17 -4.36
C ARG A 186 -21.00 -1.23 -3.78
N LEU A 187 -20.60 -0.03 -3.35
CA LEU A 187 -21.55 1.07 -3.27
C LEU A 187 -21.98 1.32 -4.71
N ALA A 188 -23.21 0.92 -5.01
CA ALA A 188 -23.83 1.18 -6.29
C ALA A 188 -23.86 2.70 -6.56
N GLY A 189 -23.42 3.09 -7.77
CA GLY A 189 -23.59 4.43 -8.35
C GLY A 189 -22.26 5.20 -8.48
N ALA A 190 -21.82 5.67 -9.64
CA ALA A 190 -22.63 6.17 -10.76
C ALA A 190 -22.27 5.50 -12.13
N PRO A 191 -23.27 5.11 -12.93
CA PRO A 191 -23.05 4.84 -14.35
C PRO A 191 -22.88 6.16 -15.12
N GLY A 192 -21.86 6.26 -15.97
CA GLY A 192 -21.87 7.21 -17.09
C GLY A 192 -20.71 8.19 -17.27
N SER A 193 -19.57 8.07 -16.56
CA SER A 193 -18.42 8.93 -16.87
C SER A 193 -17.48 8.24 -17.87
N GLU A 194 -17.55 8.64 -19.15
CA GLU A 194 -16.54 8.28 -20.16
C GLU A 194 -15.15 8.87 -19.79
N PRO A 195 -14.05 8.17 -20.11
CA PRO A 195 -12.70 8.66 -19.83
C PRO A 195 -12.38 9.91 -20.66
N LEU A 196 -11.89 10.96 -20.00
CA LEU A 196 -11.88 12.32 -20.51
C LEU A 196 -10.81 12.65 -21.55
N PHE A 197 -9.80 11.82 -21.85
CA PHE A 197 -8.85 12.09 -22.95
C PHE A 197 -8.14 10.83 -23.46
N ARG A 198 -7.82 10.82 -24.77
CA ARG A 198 -7.05 9.79 -25.49
C ARG A 198 -5.74 10.43 -25.95
N ILE A 199 -4.59 9.83 -25.59
CA ILE A 199 -3.26 10.31 -25.99
C ILE A 199 -2.72 9.40 -27.10
N GLU A 200 -2.34 9.99 -28.23
CA GLU A 200 -1.71 9.31 -29.36
C GLU A 200 -0.22 9.03 -29.07
N GLY A 201 0.26 7.80 -29.33
CA GLY A 201 1.68 7.44 -29.21
C GLY A 201 2.01 6.06 -28.63
N LEU A 202 1.03 5.27 -28.18
CA LEU A 202 1.23 3.88 -27.73
C LEU A 202 0.45 2.91 -28.63
N GLU A 203 0.86 2.81 -29.91
CA GLU A 203 0.33 1.79 -30.81
C GLU A 203 1.02 0.45 -30.52
N GLY A 204 0.29 -0.51 -29.94
CA GLY A 204 0.69 -1.91 -29.88
C GLY A 204 0.38 -2.69 -28.61
N ILE A 205 -0.07 -2.05 -27.53
CA ILE A 205 -0.47 -2.76 -26.30
C ILE A 205 -1.96 -2.47 -26.04
N PRO A 206 -2.86 -3.45 -26.17
CA PRO A 206 -4.26 -3.25 -25.86
C PRO A 206 -4.42 -2.88 -24.38
N GLY A 207 -4.91 -1.66 -24.11
CA GLY A 207 -5.85 -1.32 -23.03
C GLY A 207 -5.57 -1.77 -21.60
N ASN A 208 -4.35 -2.12 -21.22
CA ASN A 208 -4.07 -2.52 -19.84
C ASN A 208 -4.00 -1.27 -18.95
N GLN A 209 -5.14 -0.94 -18.34
CA GLN A 209 -5.17 -0.12 -17.13
C GLN A 209 -4.28 -0.81 -16.10
N TYR A 210 -3.30 -0.11 -15.53
CA TYR A 210 -2.51 -0.60 -14.41
C TYR A 210 -2.88 0.20 -13.16
N GLN A 211 -2.83 -0.45 -12.00
CA GLN A 211 -3.05 0.23 -10.72
C GLN A 211 -1.72 0.38 -9.99
N VAL A 212 -1.54 1.51 -9.29
CA VAL A 212 -0.39 1.82 -8.44
C VAL A 212 -0.86 2.22 -7.04
N ASN A 213 -0.07 1.95 -5.99
CA ASN A 213 -0.41 2.44 -4.65
C ASN A 213 0.13 3.86 -4.41
N SER A 214 -0.73 4.76 -3.94
CA SER A 214 -0.35 6.15 -3.59
C SER A 214 0.76 6.21 -2.53
N THR A 215 0.81 5.26 -1.60
CA THR A 215 1.83 5.16 -0.56
C THR A 215 3.21 4.77 -1.12
N GLY A 216 3.25 4.01 -2.21
CA GLY A 216 4.49 3.69 -2.91
C GLY A 216 5.09 4.92 -3.58
N PHE A 217 4.25 5.76 -4.22
CA PHE A 217 4.70 7.03 -4.77
C PHE A 217 5.29 7.95 -3.69
N GLU A 218 4.57 8.15 -2.59
CA GLU A 218 5.04 9.00 -1.47
C GLU A 218 6.38 8.50 -0.89
N LEU A 219 6.55 7.18 -0.77
CA LEU A 219 7.81 6.58 -0.34
C LEU A 219 8.95 6.94 -1.29
N LEU A 220 8.77 6.67 -2.58
CA LEU A 220 9.79 6.92 -3.61
C LEU A 220 10.13 8.42 -3.71
N PHE A 221 9.12 9.28 -3.59
CA PHE A 221 9.29 10.74 -3.63
C PHE A 221 10.12 11.23 -2.45
N ARG A 222 9.83 10.75 -1.23
CA ARG A 222 10.63 11.11 -0.04
C ARG A 222 12.06 10.58 -0.11
N LEU A 223 12.24 9.38 -0.66
CA LEU A 223 13.56 8.81 -0.89
C LEU A 223 14.37 9.72 -1.83
N GLU A 224 13.83 10.08 -3.00
CA GLU A 224 14.49 10.98 -3.95
C GLU A 224 14.83 12.33 -3.31
N ARG A 225 13.89 12.93 -2.59
CA ARG A 225 14.10 14.23 -1.94
C ARG A 225 15.24 14.20 -0.91
N ARG A 226 15.33 13.14 -0.11
CA ARG A 226 16.40 12.99 0.89
C ARG A 226 17.75 12.69 0.27
N LEU A 227 17.78 11.96 -0.85
CA LEU A 227 19.01 11.74 -1.61
C LEU A 227 19.51 13.05 -2.24
N ARG A 228 18.63 13.80 -2.92
CA ARG A 228 18.96 15.07 -3.57
C ARG A 228 19.43 16.15 -2.60
N SER A 229 18.84 16.20 -1.40
CA SER A 229 19.23 17.16 -0.35
C SER A 229 20.49 16.76 0.42
N GLY A 230 21.01 15.54 0.25
CA GLY A 230 22.13 15.01 1.03
C GLY A 230 21.77 14.60 2.46
N GLU A 231 20.49 14.70 2.86
CA GLU A 231 19.99 14.19 4.15
C GLU A 231 20.12 12.68 4.28
N LEU A 232 20.14 11.97 3.14
CA LEU A 232 20.42 10.54 3.08
C LEU A 232 21.62 10.28 2.16
N GLN A 233 22.66 9.66 2.74
CA GLN A 233 23.79 9.12 1.99
C GLN A 233 23.70 7.60 1.98
N LEU A 234 23.74 7.01 0.79
CA LEU A 234 23.74 5.57 0.62
C LEU A 234 25.16 5.09 0.34
N PRO A 235 25.58 3.94 0.89
CA PRO A 235 26.90 3.38 0.59
C PRO A 235 26.97 3.03 -0.90
N ILE A 236 27.96 3.56 -1.60
CA ILE A 236 28.27 3.17 -2.98
C ILE A 236 29.13 1.89 -2.91
N PRO A 237 28.69 0.76 -3.49
CA PRO A 237 29.48 -0.47 -3.48
C PRO A 237 30.84 -0.24 -4.13
N GLY A 238 31.92 -0.53 -3.39
CA GLY A 238 33.30 -0.36 -3.87
C GLY A 238 33.92 1.01 -3.65
N TYR A 239 33.19 1.97 -3.06
CA TYR A 239 33.72 3.25 -2.61
C TYR A 239 33.84 3.24 -1.08
N SER A 240 35.06 3.07 -0.56
CA SER A 240 35.41 3.56 0.78
C SER A 240 36.11 4.91 0.58
N PRO A 241 35.76 5.96 1.35
CA PRO A 241 36.42 7.25 1.26
C PRO A 241 37.93 7.15 1.56
#